data_AF-A0AAV6VN70-F1
#
_entry.id   AF-A0AAV6VN70-F1
#
_cell.length_a   1.000
_cell.length_b   1.000
_cell.length_c   1.000
_cell.angle_alpha   90.00
_cell.angle_beta   90.00
_cell.angle_gamma   90.00
#
_symmetry.space_group_name_H-M   'P 1'
#
loop_
_entity.id
_entity.type
_entity.pdbx_description
1 polymer ?
#
loop_
_entity_poly.entity_id
_entity_poly.type
_entity_poly.pdbx_seq_one_letter_code
_entity_poly.pdbx_strand_id
1 'polypeptide(L)'
;MQLSSDSPVIRELLNPEVAGRQFLKRAIQSNARKMAAVCCLCWALGTCVFVVVERLHTDITQKTSVSLPYHSHFIALEVAGGATYVTGFAGYWGALYQERDLVVVFKFIVLVSSIIELPVGATILTFSGKAVKQDTMTFVNSSVKEEEDFIFSIQRQLECCGSKSPADWVGSAWWEKERANQSSRVVPHSCCKDDDRRQRKCQEGPPPYKQVHTSRLIFTKGCHAKVVERRRHLLQSSGSIFCFCGVGKLASFFAIHYFTNTIIAKQQNLDELRSRNPSSVTSQEMETIERNYENRLKSFKEA
;
A
#
# COMPACT_ATOMS: atom_id res chain seq x y z
N MET A 1 -57.71 3.64 2.84
CA MET A 1 -57.29 4.38 1.63
C MET A 1 -57.02 3.35 0.54
N GLN A 2 -58.05 2.92 -0.17
CA GLN A 2 -57.94 1.93 -1.24
C GLN A 2 -57.30 2.62 -2.45
N LEU A 3 -56.03 2.30 -2.73
CA LEU A 3 -55.39 2.67 -3.98
C LEU A 3 -56.09 1.93 -5.11
N SER A 4 -56.89 2.66 -5.89
CA SER A 4 -57.51 2.18 -7.13
C SER A 4 -56.44 1.62 -8.08
N SER A 5 -56.64 0.38 -8.56
CA SER A 5 -55.76 -0.28 -9.54
C SER A 5 -55.81 0.35 -10.94
N ASP A 6 -56.59 1.42 -11.12
CA ASP A 6 -56.69 2.18 -12.37
C ASP A 6 -55.69 3.34 -12.48
N SER A 7 -54.80 3.51 -11.49
CA SER A 7 -53.70 4.46 -11.66
C SER A 7 -52.81 4.02 -12.84
N PRO A 8 -52.58 4.87 -13.86
CA PRO A 8 -51.75 4.54 -15.01
C PRO A 8 -50.33 4.10 -14.60
N VAL A 9 -49.85 4.59 -13.45
CA VAL A 9 -48.58 4.21 -12.83
C VAL A 9 -48.56 2.73 -12.38
N ILE A 10 -49.67 2.22 -11.83
CA ILE A 10 -49.77 0.83 -11.36
C ILE A 10 -49.85 -0.13 -12.57
N ARG A 11 -50.56 0.28 -13.61
CA ARG A 11 -50.67 -0.49 -14.87
C ARG A 11 -49.34 -0.58 -15.62
N GLU A 12 -48.52 0.48 -15.54
CA GLU A 12 -47.16 0.50 -16.08
C GLU A 12 -46.16 -0.28 -15.22
N LEU A 13 -46.35 -0.33 -13.90
CA LEU A 13 -45.56 -1.18 -12.99
C LEU A 13 -45.89 -2.68 -13.10
N LEU A 14 -47.13 -3.02 -13.44
CA LEU A 14 -47.60 -4.39 -13.68
C LEU A 14 -47.21 -4.94 -15.06
N ASN A 15 -46.66 -4.10 -15.96
CA ASN A 15 -46.11 -4.57 -17.21
C ASN A 15 -44.85 -5.42 -16.92
N PRO A 16 -44.84 -6.72 -17.25
CA PRO A 16 -43.73 -7.61 -16.90
C PRO A 16 -42.40 -7.16 -17.54
N GLU A 17 -42.42 -6.43 -18.67
CA GLU A 17 -41.20 -5.79 -19.23
C GLU A 17 -40.65 -4.66 -18.36
N VAL A 18 -41.54 -3.88 -17.74
CA VAL A 18 -41.17 -2.79 -16.83
C VAL A 18 -40.73 -3.36 -15.50
N ALA A 19 -41.41 -4.40 -15.00
CA ALA A 19 -41.04 -5.14 -13.80
C ALA A 19 -39.66 -5.80 -13.95
N GLY A 20 -39.39 -6.50 -15.05
CA GLY A 20 -38.10 -7.13 -15.34
C GLY A 20 -36.96 -6.12 -15.49
N ARG A 21 -37.19 -4.97 -16.15
CA ARG A 21 -36.22 -3.86 -16.21
C ARG A 21 -35.97 -3.24 -14.83
N GLN A 22 -37.01 -3.08 -14.02
CA GLN A 22 -36.87 -2.56 -12.67
C GLN A 22 -36.15 -3.55 -11.76
N PHE A 23 -36.43 -4.84 -11.86
CA PHE A 23 -35.75 -5.89 -11.10
C PHE A 23 -34.27 -5.96 -11.45
N LEU A 24 -33.94 -5.98 -12.75
CA LEU A 24 -32.55 -5.95 -13.22
C LEU A 24 -31.83 -4.67 -12.77
N LYS A 25 -32.46 -3.50 -12.89
CA LYS A 25 -31.91 -2.24 -12.37
C LYS A 25 -31.70 -2.29 -10.86
N ARG A 26 -32.65 -2.82 -10.09
CA ARG A 26 -32.55 -2.97 -8.62
C ARG A 26 -31.44 -3.94 -8.22
N ALA A 27 -31.28 -5.06 -8.93
CA ALA A 27 -30.20 -6.03 -8.69
C ALA A 27 -28.82 -5.44 -8.98
N ILE A 28 -28.67 -4.73 -10.10
CA ILE A 28 -27.44 -4.01 -10.45
C ILE A 28 -27.15 -2.92 -9.42
N GLN A 29 -28.15 -2.11 -9.04
CA GLN A 29 -27.99 -1.06 -8.04
C GLN A 29 -27.66 -1.61 -6.65
N SER A 30 -28.22 -2.75 -6.25
CA SER A 30 -27.91 -3.42 -4.99
C SER A 30 -26.44 -3.86 -4.93
N ASN A 31 -25.95 -4.51 -5.99
CA ASN A 31 -24.55 -4.94 -6.08
C ASN A 31 -23.59 -3.74 -6.21
N ALA A 32 -23.97 -2.70 -6.95
CA ALA A 32 -23.20 -1.46 -7.06
C ALA A 32 -23.09 -0.73 -5.71
N ARG A 33 -24.17 -0.67 -4.91
CA ARG A 33 -24.14 -0.11 -3.56
C ARG A 33 -23.24 -0.89 -2.62
N LYS A 34 -23.26 -2.23 -2.69
CA LYS A 34 -22.34 -3.09 -1.91
C LYS A 34 -20.89 -2.82 -2.30
N MET A 35 -20.60 -2.77 -3.61
CA MET A 35 -19.27 -2.46 -4.13
C MET A 35 -18.81 -1.05 -3.68
N ALA A 36 -19.67 -0.05 -3.81
CA ALA A 36 -19.39 1.31 -3.35
C ALA A 36 -19.14 1.38 -1.84
N ALA A 37 -19.89 0.62 -1.02
CA ALA A 37 -19.66 0.56 0.42
C ALA A 37 -18.27 -0.03 0.75
N VAL A 38 -17.87 -1.12 0.08
CA VAL A 38 -16.53 -1.70 0.25
C VAL A 38 -15.45 -0.72 -0.22
N CYS A 39 -15.61 -0.09 -1.38
CA CYS A 39 -14.67 0.93 -1.87
C CYS A 39 -14.54 2.12 -0.91
N CYS A 40 -15.65 2.58 -0.33
CA CYS A 40 -15.68 3.65 0.66
C CYS A 40 -14.91 3.28 1.93
N LEU A 41 -15.12 2.06 2.45
CA LEU A 41 -14.38 1.55 3.61
C LEU A 41 -12.88 1.45 3.31
N CYS A 42 -12.50 0.87 2.16
CA CYS A 42 -11.10 0.77 1.76
C CYS A 42 -10.45 2.16 1.59
N TRP A 43 -11.18 3.11 1.04
CA TRP A 43 -10.71 4.49 0.87
C TRP A 43 -10.58 5.23 2.21
N ALA A 44 -11.55 5.09 3.11
CA ALA A 44 -11.48 5.65 4.46
C ALA A 44 -10.31 5.06 5.27
N LEU A 45 -10.05 3.75 5.13
CA LEU A 45 -8.88 3.14 5.75
C LEU A 45 -7.57 3.65 5.13
N GLY A 46 -7.50 3.75 3.81
CA GLY A 46 -6.33 4.27 3.10
C GLY A 46 -6.01 5.72 3.47
N THR A 47 -7.03 6.57 3.61
CA THR A 47 -6.87 7.97 4.03
C THR A 47 -6.38 8.11 5.45
N CYS A 48 -6.95 7.35 6.39
CA CYS A 48 -6.47 7.31 7.77
C CYS A 48 -4.98 6.92 7.82
N VAL A 49 -4.58 5.90 7.06
CA VAL A 49 -3.17 5.48 6.97
C VAL A 49 -2.30 6.59 6.38
N PHE A 50 -2.72 7.21 5.27
CA PHE A 50 -1.98 8.29 4.62
C PHE A 50 -1.74 9.48 5.58
N VAL A 51 -2.79 9.94 6.26
CA VAL A 51 -2.70 11.05 7.23
C VAL A 51 -1.79 10.70 8.39
N VAL A 52 -1.88 9.48 8.94
CA VAL A 52 -1.00 9.04 10.03
C VAL A 52 0.47 9.01 9.57
N VAL A 53 0.73 8.52 8.36
CA VAL A 53 2.09 8.47 7.79
C VAL A 53 2.65 9.87 7.59
N GLU A 54 1.86 10.81 7.06
CA GLU A 54 2.26 12.20 6.85
C GLU A 54 2.53 12.93 8.18
N ARG A 55 1.69 12.71 9.19
CA ARG A 55 1.91 13.26 10.55
C ARG A 55 3.15 12.69 11.20
N LEU A 56 3.37 11.39 11.08
CA LEU A 56 4.58 10.76 11.57
C LEU A 56 5.82 11.30 10.85
N HIS A 57 5.73 11.55 9.55
CA HIS A 57 6.81 12.11 8.75
C HIS A 57 7.16 13.54 9.15
N THR A 58 6.16 14.41 9.33
CA THR A 58 6.36 15.80 9.77
C THR A 58 6.98 15.86 11.16
N ASP A 59 6.54 15.00 12.09
CA ASP A 59 7.14 14.90 13.43
C ASP A 59 8.60 14.43 13.40
N ILE A 60 8.94 13.45 12.56
CA ILE A 60 10.32 12.94 12.43
C ILE A 60 11.22 13.99 11.78
N THR A 61 10.78 14.61 10.69
CA THR A 61 11.59 15.61 9.96
C THR A 61 11.88 16.83 10.82
N GLN A 62 10.90 17.31 11.59
CA GLN A 62 11.08 18.44 12.50
C GLN A 62 12.07 18.14 13.64
N LYS A 63 12.07 16.90 14.18
CA LYS A 63 12.92 16.53 15.33
C LYS A 63 14.36 16.19 14.97
N THR A 64 14.62 15.81 13.72
CA THR A 64 15.88 15.10 13.39
C THR A 64 16.83 15.91 12.49
N SER A 65 16.43 17.10 12.01
CA SER A 65 17.23 17.95 11.09
C SER A 65 17.95 17.16 9.99
N VAL A 66 17.29 16.11 9.47
CA VAL A 66 17.90 15.21 8.48
C VAL A 66 18.01 15.96 7.16
N SER A 67 19.25 16.05 6.67
CA SER A 67 19.62 16.81 5.49
C SER A 67 19.02 16.24 4.19
N LEU A 68 19.12 17.05 3.14
CA LEU A 68 18.34 17.05 1.88
C LEU A 68 18.25 15.78 0.99
N PRO A 69 19.05 14.68 1.08
CA PRO A 69 18.96 13.60 0.09
C PRO A 69 17.66 12.78 0.12
N TYR A 70 16.91 12.83 1.23
CA TYR A 70 15.70 12.04 1.41
C TYR A 70 14.42 12.73 0.91
N HIS A 71 14.45 14.04 0.71
CA HIS A 71 13.26 14.83 0.42
C HIS A 71 12.59 14.41 -0.92
N SER A 72 13.38 14.09 -1.93
CA SER A 72 12.89 13.67 -3.25
C SER A 72 12.11 12.34 -3.21
N HIS A 73 12.58 11.37 -2.42
CA HIS A 73 11.89 10.09 -2.22
C HIS A 73 10.57 10.27 -1.47
N PHE A 74 10.53 11.18 -0.50
CA PHE A 74 9.32 11.47 0.26
C PHE A 74 8.27 12.20 -0.58
N ILE A 75 8.66 13.23 -1.34
CA ILE A 75 7.74 13.92 -2.27
C ILE A 75 7.12 12.92 -3.26
N ALA A 76 7.93 12.02 -3.82
CA ALA A 76 7.43 11.02 -4.75
C ALA A 76 6.38 10.08 -4.11
N LEU A 77 6.59 9.68 -2.85
CA LEU A 77 5.63 8.86 -2.10
C LEU A 77 4.34 9.63 -1.78
N GLU A 78 4.46 10.91 -1.45
CA GLU A 78 3.32 11.78 -1.16
C GLU A 78 2.45 12.00 -2.39
N VAL A 79 3.07 12.33 -3.54
CA VAL A 79 2.37 12.48 -4.82
C VAL A 79 1.69 11.17 -5.25
N ALA A 80 2.39 10.03 -5.12
CA ALA A 80 1.82 8.73 -5.44
C ALA A 80 0.65 8.36 -4.51
N GLY A 81 0.75 8.70 -3.22
CA GLY A 81 -0.32 8.54 -2.23
C GLY A 81 -1.54 9.40 -2.57
N GLY A 82 -1.34 10.68 -2.87
CA GLY A 82 -2.41 11.60 -3.30
C GLY A 82 -3.10 11.15 -4.58
N ALA A 83 -2.34 10.68 -5.58
CA ALA A 83 -2.91 10.11 -6.81
C ALA A 83 -3.77 8.86 -6.52
N THR A 84 -3.30 8.00 -5.60
CA THR A 84 -4.06 6.80 -5.17
C THR A 84 -5.35 7.18 -4.44
N TYR A 85 -5.32 8.26 -3.64
CA TYR A 85 -6.50 8.81 -2.98
C TYR A 85 -7.56 9.31 -3.98
N VAL A 86 -7.15 10.13 -4.96
CA VAL A 86 -8.05 10.68 -5.98
C VAL A 86 -8.67 9.57 -6.82
N THR A 87 -7.88 8.58 -7.22
CA THR A 87 -8.36 7.43 -8.00
C THR A 87 -9.31 6.54 -7.20
N GLY A 88 -9.06 6.34 -5.91
CA GLY A 88 -9.99 5.63 -5.03
C GLY A 88 -11.33 6.37 -4.87
N PHE A 89 -11.30 7.69 -4.74
CA PHE A 89 -12.50 8.51 -4.69
C PHE A 89 -13.30 8.44 -6.01
N ALA A 90 -12.61 8.55 -7.15
CA ALA A 90 -13.23 8.39 -8.47
C ALA A 90 -13.84 7.00 -8.66
N GLY A 91 -13.21 5.95 -8.12
CA GLY A 91 -13.76 4.59 -8.12
C GLY A 91 -15.05 4.46 -7.30
N TYR A 92 -15.08 5.06 -6.10
CA TYR A 92 -16.30 5.13 -5.27
C TYR A 92 -17.43 5.89 -5.98
N TRP A 93 -17.13 7.08 -6.51
CA TRP A 93 -18.11 7.92 -7.20
C TRP A 93 -18.61 7.26 -8.49
N GLY A 94 -17.71 6.63 -9.26
CA GLY A 94 -18.04 5.88 -10.47
C GLY A 94 -18.97 4.70 -10.23
N ALA A 95 -18.83 4.01 -9.09
CA ALA A 95 -19.72 2.92 -8.71
C ALA A 95 -21.14 3.40 -8.36
N LEU A 96 -21.29 4.62 -7.81
CA LEU A 96 -22.59 5.17 -7.40
C LEU A 96 -23.41 5.72 -8.56
N TYR A 97 -22.78 6.51 -9.44
CA TYR A 97 -23.50 7.27 -10.46
C TYR A 97 -23.64 6.53 -11.80
N GLN A 98 -22.93 5.41 -12.01
CA GLN A 98 -22.96 4.63 -13.26
C GLN A 98 -22.69 5.46 -14.54
N GLU A 99 -22.05 6.61 -14.40
CA GLU A 99 -21.70 7.49 -15.51
C GLU A 99 -20.64 6.81 -16.38
N ARG A 100 -20.95 6.64 -17.68
CA ARG A 100 -20.10 5.89 -18.61
C ARG A 100 -18.71 6.50 -18.71
N ASP A 101 -18.63 7.83 -18.80
CA ASP A 101 -17.38 8.55 -18.99
C ASP A 101 -16.46 8.41 -17.77
N LEU A 102 -17.02 8.50 -16.56
CA LEU A 102 -16.26 8.35 -15.32
C LEU A 102 -15.71 6.92 -15.16
N VAL A 103 -16.50 5.91 -15.51
CA VAL A 103 -16.07 4.49 -15.48
C VAL A 103 -14.99 4.21 -16.54
N VAL A 104 -15.06 4.84 -17.71
CA VAL A 104 -14.04 4.73 -18.77
C VAL A 104 -12.71 5.35 -18.31
N VAL A 105 -12.75 6.57 -17.78
CA VAL A 105 -11.56 7.24 -17.25
C VAL A 105 -10.94 6.44 -16.10
N PHE A 106 -11.76 5.93 -15.18
CA PHE A 106 -11.29 5.07 -14.08
C PHE A 106 -10.58 3.81 -14.59
N LYS A 107 -11.17 3.07 -15.54
CA LYS A 107 -10.54 1.90 -16.16
C LYS A 107 -9.19 2.23 -16.80
N PHE A 108 -9.09 3.38 -17.47
CA PHE A 108 -7.85 3.83 -18.10
C PHE A 108 -6.76 4.09 -17.06
N ILE A 109 -7.07 4.81 -15.99
CA ILE A 109 -6.10 5.10 -14.92
C ILE A 109 -5.64 3.81 -14.22
N VAL A 110 -6.57 2.90 -13.91
CA VAL A 110 -6.24 1.59 -13.32
C VAL A 110 -5.31 0.79 -14.24
N LEU A 111 -5.58 0.77 -15.55
CA LEU A 111 -4.74 0.07 -16.51
C LEU A 111 -3.32 0.66 -16.57
N VAL A 112 -3.21 1.97 -16.76
CA VAL A 112 -1.92 2.66 -16.88
C VAL A 112 -1.10 2.49 -15.60
N SER A 113 -1.71 2.70 -14.42
CA SER A 113 -1.02 2.54 -13.14
C SER A 113 -0.54 1.10 -12.93
N SER A 114 -1.32 0.10 -13.32
CA SER A 114 -0.91 -1.32 -13.23
C SER A 114 0.30 -1.64 -14.10
N ILE A 115 0.34 -1.09 -15.32
CA ILE A 115 1.45 -1.28 -16.27
C ILE A 115 2.74 -0.65 -15.74
N ILE A 116 2.66 0.44 -14.96
CA ILE A 116 3.82 1.07 -14.33
C ILE A 116 4.26 0.32 -13.07
N GLU A 117 3.29 -0.09 -12.24
CA GLU A 117 3.55 -0.68 -10.92
C GLU A 117 4.22 -2.05 -10.99
N LEU A 118 3.82 -2.89 -11.96
CA LEU A 118 4.37 -4.25 -12.12
C LEU A 118 5.88 -4.25 -12.46
N PRO A 119 6.37 -3.49 -13.46
CA PRO A 119 7.80 -3.32 -13.68
C PRO A 119 8.52 -2.74 -12.48
N VAL A 120 7.96 -1.72 -11.81
CA VAL A 120 8.59 -1.12 -10.61
C VAL A 120 8.76 -2.17 -9.51
N GLY A 121 7.71 -2.94 -9.20
CA GLY A 121 7.77 -4.03 -8.23
C GLY A 121 8.81 -5.10 -8.63
N ALA A 122 8.83 -5.50 -9.91
CA ALA A 122 9.80 -6.45 -10.43
C ALA A 122 11.25 -5.95 -10.35
N THR A 123 11.51 -4.68 -10.67
CA THR A 123 12.82 -4.04 -10.54
C THR A 123 13.26 -4.01 -9.07
N ILE A 124 12.38 -3.67 -8.14
CA ILE A 124 12.72 -3.67 -6.70
C ILE A 124 13.12 -5.08 -6.25
N LEU A 125 12.35 -6.10 -6.63
CA LEU A 125 12.65 -7.48 -6.25
C LEU A 125 13.97 -7.99 -6.85
N THR A 126 14.28 -7.64 -8.10
CA THR A 126 15.48 -8.11 -8.80
C THR A 126 16.77 -7.37 -8.38
N PHE A 127 16.70 -6.05 -8.14
CA PHE A 127 17.89 -5.22 -7.87
C PHE A 127 18.14 -4.90 -6.39
N SER A 128 17.21 -5.22 -5.48
CA SER A 128 17.32 -4.95 -4.04
C SER A 128 18.63 -5.41 -3.41
N GLY A 129 19.26 -6.48 -3.90
CA GLY A 129 20.51 -7.01 -3.32
C GLY A 129 21.78 -6.23 -3.63
N LYS A 130 21.90 -5.64 -4.83
CA LYS A 130 23.14 -4.99 -5.31
C LYS A 130 23.18 -3.50 -4.96
N ALA A 131 22.09 -2.78 -5.24
CA ALA A 131 21.98 -1.34 -4.96
C ALA A 131 22.14 -1.04 -3.46
N VAL A 132 21.60 -1.90 -2.60
CA VAL A 132 21.67 -1.70 -1.15
C VAL A 132 23.09 -1.82 -0.61
N LYS A 133 23.95 -2.69 -1.14
CA LYS A 133 25.26 -2.95 -0.53
C LYS A 133 26.21 -1.75 -0.65
N GLN A 134 26.31 -1.15 -1.83
CA GLN A 134 27.29 -0.09 -2.08
C GLN A 134 26.94 1.20 -1.33
N ASP A 135 25.69 1.66 -1.47
CA ASP A 135 25.22 2.90 -0.84
C ASP A 135 25.27 2.82 0.68
N THR A 136 24.87 1.67 1.23
CA THR A 136 24.83 1.47 2.69
C THR A 136 26.22 1.41 3.30
N MET A 137 27.21 0.89 2.57
CA MET A 137 28.59 0.83 3.06
C MET A 137 29.18 2.22 3.24
N THR A 138 29.04 3.08 2.24
CA THR A 138 29.53 4.47 2.30
C THR A 138 28.85 5.23 3.42
N PHE A 139 27.53 5.10 3.52
CA PHE A 139 26.70 5.78 4.52
C PHE A 139 27.03 5.39 5.97
N VAL A 140 27.15 4.08 6.26
CA VAL A 140 27.48 3.62 7.62
C VAL A 140 28.92 4.01 7.98
N ASN A 141 29.85 3.95 7.03
CA ASN A 141 31.23 4.37 7.25
C ASN A 141 31.35 5.87 7.55
N SER A 142 30.65 6.73 6.80
CA SER A 142 30.67 8.19 7.05
C SER A 142 30.01 8.53 8.38
N SER A 143 28.88 7.86 8.70
CA SER A 143 28.15 8.10 9.96
C SER A 143 29.01 7.77 11.20
N VAL A 144 29.80 6.70 11.17
CA VAL A 144 30.75 6.37 12.27
C VAL A 144 31.84 7.43 12.44
N LYS A 145 32.18 8.17 11.38
CA LYS A 145 33.24 9.19 11.40
C LYS A 145 32.76 10.58 11.79
N GLU A 146 31.54 10.96 11.39
CA GLU A 146 31.10 12.36 11.38
C GLU A 146 29.77 12.61 12.12
N GLU A 147 28.85 11.63 12.17
CA GLU A 147 27.48 11.83 12.68
C GLU A 147 27.16 10.93 13.89
N GLU A 148 27.65 11.32 15.07
CA GLU A 148 27.58 10.54 16.32
C GLU A 148 26.13 10.17 16.73
N ASP A 149 25.20 11.13 16.76
CA ASP A 149 23.83 10.87 17.26
C ASP A 149 23.04 9.90 16.37
N PHE A 150 23.19 10.03 15.06
CA PHE A 150 22.49 9.20 14.10
C PHE A 150 23.00 7.75 14.14
N ILE A 151 24.32 7.54 14.14
CA ILE A 151 24.88 6.17 14.21
C ILE A 151 24.57 5.51 15.56
N PHE A 152 24.50 6.27 16.66
CA PHE A 152 24.10 5.73 17.96
C PHE A 152 22.68 5.17 17.95
N SER A 153 21.76 5.81 17.24
CA SER A 153 20.39 5.31 17.08
C SER A 153 20.35 3.98 16.32
N ILE A 154 21.10 3.87 15.21
CA ILE A 154 21.22 2.65 14.42
C ILE A 154 21.80 1.51 15.26
N GLN A 155 22.86 1.79 16.02
CA GLN A 155 23.55 0.79 16.84
C GLN A 155 22.63 0.20 17.90
N ARG A 156 21.81 1.02 18.55
CA ARG A 156 20.80 0.54 19.52
C ARG A 156 19.68 -0.24 18.83
N GLN A 157 19.12 0.29 17.74
CA GLN A 157 17.97 -0.33 17.08
C GLN A 157 18.30 -1.65 16.38
N LEU A 158 19.52 -1.78 15.83
CA LEU A 158 19.95 -2.96 15.07
C LEU A 158 20.93 -3.86 15.82
N GLU A 159 21.22 -3.54 17.09
CA GLU A 159 22.10 -4.29 17.97
C GLU A 159 23.46 -4.56 17.31
N CYS A 160 24.11 -3.48 16.88
CA CYS A 160 25.37 -3.51 16.14
C CYS A 160 26.36 -2.48 16.68
N CYS A 161 27.65 -2.60 16.33
CA CYS A 161 28.67 -1.65 16.75
C CYS A 161 29.74 -1.43 15.67
N GLY A 162 30.06 -0.16 15.45
CA GLY A 162 30.91 0.29 14.35
C GLY A 162 30.30 0.00 12.98
N SER A 163 31.11 0.12 11.92
CA SER A 163 30.62 -0.11 10.56
C SER A 163 30.68 -1.60 10.20
N LYS A 164 31.88 -2.18 10.20
CA LYS A 164 32.17 -3.60 10.06
C LYS A 164 32.44 -4.25 11.40
N SER A 165 33.02 -3.52 12.35
CA SER A 165 33.39 -4.04 13.65
C SER A 165 33.48 -2.94 14.72
N PRO A 166 33.46 -3.29 16.02
CA PRO A 166 33.70 -2.32 17.10
C PRO A 166 35.04 -1.61 17.02
N ALA A 167 36.04 -2.20 16.35
CA ALA A 167 37.37 -1.61 16.19
C ALA A 167 37.36 -0.35 15.30
N ASP A 168 36.30 -0.16 14.49
CA ASP A 168 36.18 1.00 13.60
C ASP A 168 36.03 2.33 14.36
N TRP A 169 35.73 2.28 15.66
CA TRP A 169 35.74 3.44 16.52
C TRP A 169 37.16 3.96 16.80
N VAL A 170 38.18 3.09 16.80
CA VAL A 170 39.57 3.50 17.07
C VAL A 170 40.07 4.40 15.94
N GLY A 171 40.48 5.63 16.27
CA GLY A 171 40.90 6.64 15.29
C GLY A 171 39.74 7.36 14.58
N SER A 172 38.50 7.19 15.05
CA SER A 172 37.38 8.08 14.69
C SER A 172 37.46 9.40 15.45
N ALA A 173 36.76 10.43 14.96
CA ALA A 173 36.66 11.72 15.64
C ALA A 173 36.11 11.59 17.07
N TRP A 174 35.15 10.69 17.30
CA TRP A 174 34.63 10.38 18.63
C TRP A 174 35.73 9.82 19.55
N TRP A 175 36.53 8.87 19.06
CA TRP A 175 37.61 8.27 19.86
C TRP A 175 38.70 9.27 20.18
N GLU A 176 39.07 10.15 19.24
CA GLU A 176 40.03 11.24 19.48
C GLU A 176 39.56 12.20 20.57
N LYS A 177 38.28 12.58 20.58
CA LYS A 177 37.68 13.39 21.67
C LYS A 177 37.77 12.68 23.02
N GLU A 178 37.46 11.38 23.08
CA GLU A 178 37.58 10.60 24.32
C GLU A 178 39.04 10.48 24.79
N ARG A 179 40.02 10.38 23.87
CA ARG A 179 41.45 10.41 24.22
C ARG A 179 41.87 11.78 24.77
N ALA A 180 41.43 12.87 24.14
CA ALA A 180 41.70 14.23 24.61
C ALA A 180 41.15 14.48 26.02
N ASN A 181 40.00 13.89 26.33
CA ASN A 181 39.38 13.95 27.66
C ASN A 181 39.96 12.95 28.68
N GLN A 182 41.05 12.24 28.36
CA GLN A 182 41.67 11.22 29.22
C GLN A 182 40.71 10.11 29.68
N SER A 183 39.65 9.86 28.90
CA SER A 183 38.66 8.81 29.18
C SER A 183 39.31 7.43 29.04
N SER A 184 38.72 6.36 29.56
CA SER A 184 39.14 4.97 29.25
C SER A 184 38.24 4.30 28.20
N ARG A 185 37.25 5.04 27.67
CA ARG A 185 36.27 4.53 26.72
C ARG A 185 36.87 4.29 25.34
N VAL A 186 36.55 3.13 24.78
CA VAL A 186 36.96 2.64 23.46
C VAL A 186 35.78 2.59 22.48
N VAL A 187 34.55 2.42 22.99
CA VAL A 187 33.31 2.41 22.19
C VAL A 187 32.21 3.27 22.83
N PRO A 188 31.27 3.83 22.04
CA PRO A 188 30.13 4.57 22.56
C PRO A 188 29.12 3.69 23.31
N HIS A 189 28.26 4.34 24.09
CA HIS A 189 27.28 3.63 24.91
C HIS A 189 26.26 2.85 24.07
N SER A 190 25.95 3.33 22.86
CA SER A 190 25.07 2.63 21.91
C SER A 190 25.57 1.25 21.49
N CYS A 191 26.86 0.95 21.67
CA CYS A 191 27.42 -0.38 21.41
C CYS A 191 27.21 -1.38 22.56
N CYS A 192 26.73 -0.93 23.71
CA CYS A 192 26.53 -1.78 24.88
C CYS A 192 25.19 -2.50 24.84
N LYS A 193 25.18 -3.76 25.27
CA LYS A 193 23.96 -4.53 25.50
C LYS A 193 23.29 -3.98 26.76
N ASP A 194 21.99 -3.71 26.70
CA ASP A 194 21.19 -3.19 27.81
C ASP A 194 21.08 -4.22 28.95
N ASP A 195 22.10 -4.27 29.81
CA ASP A 195 22.04 -4.92 31.12
C ASP A 195 22.61 -3.99 32.21
N ASP A 196 21.70 -3.58 33.09
CA ASP A 196 21.66 -2.32 33.87
C ASP A 196 22.65 -2.26 35.05
N ARG A 197 23.58 -3.22 35.18
CA ARG A 197 24.54 -3.25 36.32
C ARG A 197 26.01 -3.11 35.92
N ARG A 198 26.35 -3.07 34.62
CA ARG A 198 27.76 -3.03 34.14
C ARG A 198 28.04 -2.03 33.01
N GLN A 199 27.11 -1.12 32.69
CA GLN A 199 27.21 -0.20 31.55
C GLN A 199 28.52 0.60 31.47
N ARG A 200 29.08 1.07 32.60
CA ARG A 200 30.37 1.79 32.58
C ARG A 200 31.53 0.89 32.13
N LYS A 201 31.57 -0.37 32.58
CA LYS A 201 32.64 -1.34 32.25
C LYS A 201 32.59 -1.83 30.80
N CYS A 202 31.44 -1.71 30.14
CA CYS A 202 31.26 -2.14 28.76
C CYS A 202 32.06 -1.31 27.76
N GLN A 203 32.26 -0.02 28.06
CA GLN A 203 32.92 0.92 27.15
C GLN A 203 34.44 0.95 27.34
N GLU A 204 34.93 0.55 28.51
CA GLU A 204 36.32 0.72 28.93
C GLU A 204 37.26 -0.31 28.31
N GLY A 205 38.51 0.10 28.09
CA GLY A 205 39.58 -0.76 27.59
C GLY A 205 40.91 -0.52 28.31
N PRO A 206 41.85 -1.48 28.29
CA PRO A 206 43.19 -1.26 28.80
C PRO A 206 43.98 -0.31 27.88
N PRO A 207 44.92 0.50 28.41
CA PRO A 207 45.91 1.22 27.58
C PRO A 207 46.58 0.24 26.60
N PRO A 208 46.74 0.58 25.30
CA PRO A 208 46.58 1.89 24.66
C PRO A 208 45.16 2.23 24.17
N TYR A 209 44.10 1.68 24.80
CA TYR A 209 42.68 1.97 24.52
C TYR A 209 42.24 1.66 23.09
N LYS A 210 42.78 0.56 22.53
CA LYS A 210 42.45 0.04 21.19
C LYS A 210 41.49 -1.14 21.21
N GLN A 211 41.21 -1.70 22.39
CA GLN A 211 40.40 -2.90 22.56
C GLN A 211 39.55 -2.79 23.82
N VAL A 212 38.36 -3.35 23.79
CA VAL A 212 37.40 -3.33 24.90
C VAL A 212 37.76 -4.41 25.92
N HIS A 213 37.64 -4.12 27.22
CA HIS A 213 37.96 -5.06 28.30
C HIS A 213 37.03 -6.28 28.31
N THR A 214 35.77 -6.11 27.95
CA THR A 214 34.76 -7.18 27.98
C THR A 214 33.93 -7.23 26.70
N SER A 215 34.44 -7.90 25.68
CA SER A 215 33.75 -8.08 24.38
C SER A 215 32.38 -8.77 24.48
N ARG A 216 32.06 -9.43 25.61
CA ARG A 216 30.75 -10.06 25.84
C ARG A 216 29.62 -9.05 26.06
N LEU A 217 29.95 -7.87 26.59
CA LEU A 217 29.00 -6.82 26.96
C LEU A 217 28.66 -5.87 25.80
N ILE A 218 29.37 -5.95 24.69
CA ILE A 218 29.14 -5.13 23.48
C ILE A 218 28.49 -5.93 22.36
N PHE A 219 27.83 -5.23 21.44
CA PHE A 219 27.50 -5.77 20.14
C PHE A 219 28.78 -5.96 19.32
N THR A 220 29.04 -7.18 18.84
CA THR A 220 30.27 -7.52 18.09
C THR A 220 30.07 -7.48 16.59
N LYS A 221 28.81 -7.46 16.12
CA LYS A 221 28.48 -7.40 14.69
C LYS A 221 28.50 -5.95 14.21
N GLY A 222 29.13 -5.68 13.07
CA GLY A 222 29.11 -4.37 12.42
C GLY A 222 27.73 -3.99 11.89
N CYS A 223 27.42 -2.69 11.91
CA CYS A 223 26.13 -2.17 11.44
C CYS A 223 25.91 -2.32 9.95
N HIS A 224 26.96 -2.33 9.13
CA HIS A 224 26.84 -2.47 7.68
C HIS A 224 26.04 -3.71 7.27
N ALA A 225 26.39 -4.89 7.81
CA ALA A 225 25.70 -6.13 7.48
C ALA A 225 24.22 -6.10 7.92
N LYS A 226 23.95 -5.57 9.12
CA LYS A 226 22.61 -5.46 9.70
C LYS A 226 21.72 -4.47 8.93
N VAL A 227 22.23 -3.30 8.58
CA VAL A 227 21.48 -2.29 7.80
C VAL A 227 21.20 -2.82 6.40
N VAL A 228 22.18 -3.46 5.75
CA VAL A 228 22.00 -4.09 4.43
C VAL A 228 20.93 -5.19 4.48
N GLU A 229 20.94 -6.02 5.52
CA GLU A 229 19.93 -7.05 5.73
C GLU A 229 18.54 -6.45 5.95
N ARG A 230 18.42 -5.48 6.87
CA ARG A 230 17.16 -4.80 7.16
C ARG A 230 16.59 -4.10 5.92
N ARG A 231 17.42 -3.35 5.20
CA ARG A 231 17.00 -2.63 3.98
C ARG A 231 16.59 -3.59 2.87
N ARG A 232 17.28 -4.72 2.71
CA ARG A 232 16.87 -5.78 1.76
C ARG A 232 15.49 -6.34 2.11
N HIS A 233 15.25 -6.68 3.37
CA HIS A 233 13.93 -7.18 3.80
C HIS A 233 12.82 -6.16 3.54
N LEU A 234 13.06 -4.89 3.84
CA LEU A 234 12.10 -3.82 3.56
C LEU A 234 11.82 -3.69 2.06
N LEU A 235 12.86 -3.60 1.22
CA LEU A 235 12.69 -3.52 -0.24
C LEU A 235 12.00 -4.77 -0.82
N GLN A 236 12.33 -5.95 -0.32
CA GLN A 236 11.70 -7.17 -0.79
C GLN A 236 10.21 -7.18 -0.41
N SER A 237 9.87 -6.82 0.83
CA SER A 237 8.48 -6.72 1.26
C SER A 237 7.70 -5.67 0.45
N SER A 238 8.30 -4.50 0.19
CA SER A 238 7.65 -3.47 -0.63
C SER A 238 7.48 -3.93 -2.08
N GLY A 239 8.50 -4.55 -2.67
CA GLY A 239 8.41 -5.10 -4.03
C GLY A 239 7.30 -6.13 -4.17
N SER A 240 7.13 -7.01 -3.18
CA SER A 240 6.02 -7.97 -3.14
C SER A 240 4.66 -7.28 -3.06
N ILE A 241 4.53 -6.22 -2.26
CA ILE A 241 3.29 -5.43 -2.14
C ILE A 241 2.94 -4.76 -3.48
N PHE A 242 3.90 -4.10 -4.14
CA PHE A 242 3.70 -3.47 -5.46
C PHE A 242 3.22 -4.49 -6.50
N CYS A 243 3.85 -5.67 -6.56
CA CYS A 243 3.41 -6.72 -7.49
C CYS A 243 2.00 -7.20 -7.16
N PHE A 244 1.67 -7.44 -5.89
CA PHE A 244 0.35 -7.88 -5.47
C PHE A 244 -0.73 -6.85 -5.81
N CYS A 245 -0.49 -5.57 -5.50
CA CYS A 245 -1.38 -4.46 -5.84
C CYS A 245 -1.55 -4.31 -7.35
N GLY A 246 -0.46 -4.38 -8.13
CA GLY A 246 -0.51 -4.30 -9.59
C GLY A 246 -1.33 -5.44 -10.22
N VAL A 247 -1.15 -6.69 -9.75
CA VAL A 247 -1.95 -7.83 -10.22
C VAL A 247 -3.42 -7.66 -9.83
N GLY A 248 -3.71 -7.21 -8.61
CA GLY A 248 -5.08 -6.94 -8.15
C GLY A 248 -5.80 -5.87 -8.98
N LYS A 249 -5.07 -4.80 -9.37
CA LYS A 249 -5.59 -3.76 -10.26
C LYS A 249 -5.86 -4.28 -11.67
N LEU A 250 -4.98 -5.10 -12.25
CA LEU A 250 -5.22 -5.76 -13.54
C LEU A 250 -6.46 -6.67 -13.48
N ALA A 251 -6.58 -7.50 -12.45
CA ALA A 251 -7.75 -8.36 -12.26
C ALA A 251 -9.03 -7.53 -12.17
N SER A 252 -8.99 -6.42 -11.42
CA SER A 252 -10.11 -5.47 -11.31
C SER A 252 -10.46 -4.84 -12.66
N PHE A 253 -9.47 -4.46 -13.46
CA PHE A 253 -9.68 -3.92 -14.81
C PHE A 253 -10.43 -4.93 -15.69
N PHE A 254 -9.99 -6.19 -15.74
CA PHE A 254 -10.66 -7.23 -16.53
C PHE A 254 -12.08 -7.50 -16.05
N ALA A 255 -12.30 -7.54 -14.72
CA ALA A 255 -13.62 -7.70 -14.15
C ALA A 255 -14.56 -6.55 -14.57
N ILE A 256 -14.14 -5.29 -14.40
CA ILE A 256 -14.95 -4.13 -14.76
C ILE A 256 -15.20 -4.10 -16.26
N HIS A 257 -14.21 -4.42 -17.09
CA HIS A 257 -14.36 -4.50 -18.54
C HIS A 257 -15.39 -5.56 -18.94
N TYR A 258 -15.28 -6.77 -18.38
CA TYR A 258 -16.23 -7.86 -18.60
C TYR A 258 -17.66 -7.49 -18.19
N PHE A 259 -17.84 -6.92 -17.00
CA PHE A 259 -19.16 -6.48 -16.53
C PHE A 259 -19.74 -5.38 -17.43
N THR A 260 -18.93 -4.39 -17.81
CA THR A 260 -19.38 -3.29 -18.70
C THR A 260 -19.86 -3.84 -20.04
N ASN A 261 -19.08 -4.72 -20.66
CA ASN A 261 -19.42 -5.29 -21.98
C ASN A 261 -20.68 -6.17 -21.90
N THR A 262 -20.83 -6.93 -20.82
CA THR A 262 -22.02 -7.77 -20.61
C THR A 262 -23.28 -6.91 -20.44
N ILE A 263 -23.19 -5.79 -19.73
CA ILE A 263 -24.31 -4.84 -19.58
C ILE A 263 -24.67 -4.22 -20.94
N ILE A 264 -23.68 -3.79 -21.71
CA ILE A 264 -23.89 -3.19 -23.04
C ILE A 264 -24.54 -4.20 -23.98
N ALA A 265 -24.03 -5.43 -24.06
CA ALA A 265 -24.58 -6.48 -24.91
C ALA A 265 -26.02 -6.84 -24.52
N LYS A 266 -26.33 -6.92 -23.22
CA LYS A 266 -27.70 -7.13 -22.75
C LYS A 266 -28.62 -5.97 -23.10
N GLN A 267 -28.15 -4.73 -23.00
CA GLN A 267 -28.93 -3.55 -23.41
C GLN A 267 -29.22 -3.54 -24.91
N GLN A 268 -28.22 -3.82 -25.75
CA GLN A 268 -28.39 -3.90 -27.21
C GLN A 268 -29.40 -4.98 -27.61
N ASN A 269 -29.31 -6.18 -27.03
CA ASN A 269 -30.27 -7.26 -27.30
C ASN A 269 -31.70 -6.87 -26.90
N LEU A 270 -31.87 -6.14 -25.78
CA LEU A 270 -33.17 -5.64 -25.36
C LEU A 270 -33.71 -4.57 -26.32
N ASP A 271 -32.83 -3.70 -26.85
CA ASP A 271 -33.21 -2.69 -27.82
C ASP A 271 -33.57 -3.30 -29.20
N GLU A 272 -32.87 -4.36 -29.62
CA GLU A 272 -33.21 -5.14 -30.82
C GLU A 272 -34.56 -5.86 -30.67
N LEU A 273 -34.81 -6.54 -29.55
CA LEU A 273 -36.09 -7.20 -29.29
C LEU A 273 -37.25 -6.20 -29.31
N ARG A 274 -37.04 -5.01 -28.73
CA ARG A 274 -37.99 -3.88 -28.78
C ARG A 274 -38.27 -3.42 -30.22
N SER A 275 -37.25 -3.38 -31.08
CA SER A 275 -37.44 -2.96 -32.48
C SER A 275 -38.20 -4.00 -33.31
N ARG A 276 -38.07 -5.29 -33.00
CA ARG A 276 -38.72 -6.38 -33.73
C ARG A 276 -40.16 -6.65 -33.30
N ASN A 277 -40.49 -6.51 -32.01
CA ASN A 277 -41.84 -6.75 -31.49
C ASN A 277 -42.41 -5.51 -30.76
N PRO A 278 -42.77 -4.44 -31.49
CA PRO A 278 -43.35 -3.24 -30.88
C PRO A 278 -44.74 -3.46 -30.24
N SER A 279 -45.42 -4.57 -30.54
CA SER A 279 -46.79 -4.85 -30.11
C SER A 279 -47.05 -6.27 -29.59
N SER A 280 -46.03 -7.12 -29.40
CA SER A 280 -46.23 -8.54 -29.03
C SER A 280 -45.17 -9.09 -28.07
N VAL A 281 -44.97 -8.42 -26.94
CA VAL A 281 -44.49 -9.11 -25.75
C VAL A 281 -45.73 -9.45 -24.92
N THR A 282 -46.38 -10.55 -25.27
CA THR A 282 -47.50 -11.08 -24.48
C THR A 282 -46.96 -11.51 -23.13
N SER A 283 -47.66 -11.10 -22.05
CA SER A 283 -47.26 -11.28 -20.65
C SER A 283 -46.80 -12.70 -20.27
N GLN A 284 -47.24 -13.72 -21.02
CA GLN A 284 -46.89 -15.13 -20.85
C GLN A 284 -45.43 -15.49 -21.19
N GLU A 285 -44.84 -14.87 -22.23
CA GLU A 285 -43.43 -15.14 -22.58
C GLU A 285 -42.49 -14.49 -21.56
N MET A 286 -42.84 -13.30 -21.07
CA MET A 286 -42.07 -12.62 -20.04
C MET A 286 -42.13 -13.31 -18.67
N GLU A 287 -43.29 -13.83 -18.25
CA GLU A 287 -43.38 -14.64 -17.02
C GLU A 287 -42.50 -15.90 -17.09
N THR A 288 -42.39 -16.51 -18.26
CA THR A 288 -41.58 -17.73 -18.45
C THR A 288 -40.09 -17.41 -18.37
N ILE A 289 -39.67 -16.26 -18.92
CA ILE A 289 -38.29 -15.78 -18.85
C ILE A 289 -37.92 -15.38 -17.42
N GLU A 290 -38.81 -14.70 -16.69
CA GLU A 290 -38.60 -14.27 -15.30
C GLU A 290 -38.49 -15.48 -14.36
N ARG A 291 -39.37 -16.48 -14.52
CA ARG A 291 -39.34 -17.73 -13.72
C ARG A 291 -38.07 -18.54 -13.96
N ASN A 292 -37.59 -18.61 -15.20
CA ASN A 292 -36.32 -19.28 -15.53
C ASN A 292 -35.10 -18.54 -14.97
N TYR A 293 -35.15 -17.20 -14.90
CA TYR A 293 -34.06 -16.40 -14.32
C TYR A 293 -34.05 -16.47 -12.78
N GLU A 294 -35.20 -16.41 -12.11
CA GLU A 294 -35.29 -16.59 -10.66
C GLU A 294 -34.78 -17.96 -10.22
N ASN A 295 -35.11 -19.01 -10.96
CA ASN A 295 -34.63 -20.37 -10.69
C ASN A 295 -33.11 -20.47 -10.82
N ARG A 296 -32.50 -19.82 -11.82
CA ARG A 296 -31.03 -19.75 -11.94
C ARG A 296 -30.37 -18.91 -10.85
N LEU A 297 -31.05 -17.88 -10.35
CA LEU A 297 -30.55 -17.04 -9.26
C LEU A 297 -30.61 -17.74 -7.90
N LYS A 298 -31.62 -18.59 -7.69
CA LYS A 298 -31.70 -19.48 -6.51
C LYS A 298 -30.60 -20.54 -6.55
N SER A 299 -30.39 -21.19 -7.71
CA SER A 299 -29.33 -22.19 -7.83
C SER A 299 -27.92 -21.63 -7.62
N PHE A 300 -27.70 -20.34 -7.89
CA PHE A 300 -26.41 -19.66 -7.65
C PHE A 300 -26.20 -19.20 -6.20
N LYS A 301 -27.26 -19.13 -5.39
CA LYS A 301 -27.18 -18.78 -3.95
C LYS A 301 -27.05 -20.00 -3.04
N GLU A 302 -27.42 -21.17 -3.55
CA GLU A 302 -27.36 -22.45 -2.84
C GLU A 302 -26.06 -23.23 -3.15
N ALA A 303 -25.25 -22.75 -4.09
CA ALA A 303 -23.89 -23.21 -4.40
C ALA A 303 -22.85 -22.26 -3.79
#